data_AF-A0A6L6QGQ7-F1
#
_entry.id   AF-A0A6L6QGQ7-F1
#
_cell.length_a   1.000
_cell.length_b   1.000
_cell.length_c   1.000
_cell.angle_alpha   90.00
_cell.angle_beta   90.00
_cell.angle_gamma   90.00
#
_symmetry.space_group_name_H-M   'P 1'
#
loop_
_entity.id
_entity.type
_entity.pdbx_description
1 polymer ?
#
loop_
_entity_poly.entity_id
_entity_poly.type
_entity_poly.pdbx_seq_one_letter_code
_entity_poly.pdbx_strand_id
1 'polypeptide(L)'
;MTTPPRTEAKINLSRSKELERRALEMALSRAASDAERAAIERLLALREQLQAEREAHNELMIARRHARGEFFSDAKVKAINAMGQSSKEIDKTVNEYYAKQDGAMGVLKAHGMSHFGWGIVSQRSSISAFPADVVDDVRRMRKLEEAFANEWIAAIADPAFNAKLMERRREAAKMFRSAGMPMWLVAQPACPLQPDMDAGALGRAWSKLEAISEEAGLPALSKYVGIDGQAAQDGAPAVEVLKAVDGLLAAIDATAKKLPAKKATLAALEEVRAILHWAEQHRAPVYFEVEF
;
A
#
# COMPACT_ATOMS: atom_id res chain seq x y z
N MET A 1 -4.86 -18.75 -44.85
CA MET A 1 -5.62 -19.34 -43.72
C MET A 1 -5.51 -18.37 -42.56
N THR A 2 -6.60 -17.71 -42.19
CA THR A 2 -6.65 -16.86 -41.00
C THR A 2 -6.84 -17.75 -39.78
N THR A 3 -5.85 -17.78 -38.89
CA THR A 3 -5.99 -18.44 -37.59
C THR A 3 -7.19 -17.81 -36.87
N PRO A 4 -8.16 -18.60 -36.37
CA PRO A 4 -9.30 -18.02 -35.66
C PRO A 4 -8.79 -17.17 -34.49
N PRO A 5 -9.42 -16.02 -34.19
CA PRO A 5 -9.00 -15.19 -33.08
C PRO A 5 -9.03 -16.03 -31.81
N ARG A 6 -7.89 -16.11 -31.12
CA ARG A 6 -7.78 -16.85 -29.87
C ARG A 6 -8.62 -16.14 -28.82
N THR A 7 -9.62 -16.82 -28.28
CA THR A 7 -10.51 -16.29 -27.25
C THR A 7 -10.13 -16.89 -25.88
N GLU A 8 -10.22 -16.09 -24.83
CA GLU A 8 -10.03 -16.52 -23.44
C GLU A 8 -11.39 -16.50 -22.72
N ALA A 9 -11.66 -17.52 -21.91
CA ALA A 9 -12.84 -17.52 -21.05
C ALA A 9 -12.83 -16.36 -20.04
N LYS A 10 -14.00 -15.80 -19.70
CA LYS A 10 -14.09 -14.65 -18.78
C LYS A 10 -13.69 -15.03 -17.34
N ILE A 11 -12.81 -14.23 -16.75
CA ILE A 11 -12.55 -14.25 -15.31
C ILE A 11 -13.73 -13.59 -14.58
N ASN A 12 -14.33 -14.29 -13.62
CA ASN A 12 -15.47 -13.82 -12.86
C ASN A 12 -15.00 -12.95 -11.67
N LEU A 13 -15.11 -11.63 -11.83
CA LEU A 13 -14.74 -10.65 -10.80
C LEU A 13 -15.95 -10.06 -10.04
N SER A 14 -17.16 -10.57 -10.30
CA SER A 14 -18.42 -10.01 -9.76
C SER A 14 -18.47 -9.91 -8.23
N ARG A 15 -17.63 -10.68 -7.52
CA ARG A 15 -17.57 -10.72 -6.06
C ARG A 15 -16.33 -10.07 -5.44
N SER A 16 -15.40 -9.58 -6.26
CA SER A 16 -14.07 -9.10 -5.81
C SER A 16 -14.13 -7.91 -4.83
N LYS A 17 -15.26 -7.19 -4.77
CA LYS A 17 -15.50 -6.04 -3.89
C LYS A 17 -16.88 -6.10 -3.22
N GLU A 18 -17.42 -7.30 -3.06
CA GLU A 18 -18.76 -7.50 -2.52
C GLU A 18 -18.80 -7.24 -1.01
N LEU A 19 -17.77 -7.63 -0.26
CA LEU A 19 -17.67 -7.35 1.17
C LEU A 19 -17.66 -5.84 1.48
N GLU A 20 -17.03 -5.04 0.62
CA GLU A 20 -17.03 -3.57 0.72
C GLU A 20 -18.46 -3.00 0.57
N ARG A 21 -19.21 -3.49 -0.44
CA ARG A 21 -20.63 -3.12 -0.62
C ARG A 21 -21.49 -3.49 0.58
N ARG A 22 -21.38 -4.74 1.04
CA ARG A 22 -22.17 -5.27 2.16
C ARG A 22 -21.86 -4.55 3.47
N ALA A 23 -20.60 -4.14 3.68
CA ALA A 23 -20.21 -3.33 4.83
C ALA A 23 -20.88 -1.94 4.77
N LEU A 24 -20.88 -1.26 3.62
CA LEU A 24 -21.54 0.04 3.47
C LEU A 24 -23.06 -0.04 3.64
N GLU A 25 -23.72 -1.04 3.05
CA GLU A 25 -25.16 -1.27 3.20
C GLU A 25 -25.56 -1.50 4.66
N MET A 26 -24.78 -2.34 5.35
CA MET A 26 -25.00 -2.61 6.76
C MET A 26 -24.75 -1.37 7.62
N ALA A 27 -23.67 -0.63 7.35
CA ALA A 27 -23.40 0.63 8.04
C ALA A 27 -24.55 1.63 7.82
N LEU A 28 -25.05 1.77 6.60
CA LEU A 28 -26.17 2.67 6.28
C LEU A 28 -27.44 2.31 7.05
N SER A 29 -27.77 1.01 7.14
CA SER A 29 -28.93 0.54 7.91
C SER A 29 -28.82 0.79 9.42
N ARG A 30 -27.60 1.09 9.91
CA ARG A 30 -27.26 1.27 11.33
C ARG A 30 -26.82 2.70 11.65
N ALA A 31 -26.94 3.63 10.70
CA ALA A 31 -26.59 5.03 10.92
C ALA A 31 -27.44 5.62 12.05
N ALA A 32 -26.79 6.20 13.05
CA ALA A 32 -27.44 6.77 14.23
C ALA A 32 -27.80 8.25 14.05
N SER A 33 -27.31 8.90 12.99
CA SER A 33 -27.59 10.30 12.68
C SER A 33 -27.65 10.55 11.17
N ASP A 34 -28.25 11.68 10.79
CA ASP A 34 -28.29 12.13 9.39
C ASP A 34 -26.89 12.45 8.85
N ALA A 35 -25.99 12.95 9.70
CA ALA A 35 -24.60 13.19 9.33
C ALA A 35 -23.86 11.88 9.01
N GLU A 36 -24.03 10.84 9.84
CA GLU A 36 -23.47 9.51 9.56
C GLU A 36 -24.06 8.92 8.28
N ARG A 37 -25.39 9.01 8.11
CA ARG A 37 -26.09 8.53 6.91
C ARG A 37 -25.54 9.20 5.65
N ALA A 38 -25.43 10.52 5.63
CA ALA A 38 -24.91 11.28 4.50
C ALA A 38 -23.45 10.91 4.18
N ALA A 39 -22.61 10.70 5.19
CA ALA A 39 -21.24 10.25 4.99
C ALA A 39 -21.18 8.86 4.33
N ILE A 40 -22.02 7.92 4.76
CA ILE A 40 -22.07 6.56 4.20
C ILE A 40 -22.65 6.54 2.78
N GLU A 41 -23.67 7.36 2.51
CA GLU A 41 -24.23 7.53 1.16
C GLU A 41 -23.19 8.11 0.20
N ARG A 42 -22.38 9.07 0.65
CA ARG A 42 -21.23 9.57 -0.12
C ARG A 42 -20.23 8.46 -0.43
N LEU A 43 -19.90 7.60 0.54
CA LEU A 43 -19.02 6.44 0.30
C LEU A 43 -19.62 5.45 -0.70
N LEU A 44 -20.93 5.19 -0.65
CA LEU A 44 -21.60 4.35 -1.64
C LEU A 44 -21.48 4.94 -3.06
N ALA A 45 -21.71 6.24 -3.22
CA ALA A 45 -21.57 6.90 -4.52
C ALA A 45 -20.12 6.86 -5.04
N LEU A 46 -19.13 7.13 -4.18
CA LEU A 46 -17.71 7.02 -4.54
C LEU A 46 -17.33 5.58 -4.91
N ARG A 47 -17.89 4.59 -4.22
CA ARG A 47 -17.67 3.18 -4.53
C ARG A 47 -18.20 2.82 -5.92
N GLU A 48 -19.39 3.29 -6.29
CA GLU A 48 -19.97 3.03 -7.61
C GLU A 48 -19.09 3.59 -8.73
N GLN A 49 -18.58 4.82 -8.55
CA GLN A 49 -17.61 5.42 -9.47
C GLN A 49 -16.33 4.59 -9.55
N LEU A 50 -15.76 4.21 -8.40
CA LEU A 50 -14.55 3.39 -8.35
C LEU A 50 -14.76 2.01 -8.97
N GLN A 51 -15.96 1.43 -8.86
CA GLN A 51 -16.28 0.13 -9.47
C GLN A 51 -16.25 0.19 -11.00
N ALA A 52 -16.75 1.27 -11.60
CA ALA A 52 -16.65 1.49 -13.04
C ALA A 52 -15.18 1.59 -13.50
N GLU A 53 -14.35 2.33 -12.75
CA GLU A 53 -12.90 2.45 -13.02
C GLU A 53 -12.18 1.10 -12.88
N ARG A 54 -12.51 0.30 -11.84
CA ARG A 54 -11.98 -1.05 -11.65
C ARG A 54 -12.31 -1.97 -12.83
N GLU A 55 -13.54 -1.90 -13.34
CA GLU A 55 -13.98 -2.71 -14.49
C GLU A 55 -13.26 -2.31 -15.76
N ALA A 56 -13.19 -1.02 -16.08
CA ALA A 56 -12.46 -0.50 -17.23
C ALA A 56 -10.96 -0.84 -17.17
N HIS A 57 -10.34 -0.69 -15.99
CA HIS A 57 -8.95 -1.07 -15.78
C HIS A 57 -8.74 -2.57 -16.01
N ASN A 58 -9.62 -3.44 -15.51
CA ASN A 58 -9.50 -4.89 -15.73
C ASN A 58 -9.59 -5.26 -17.21
N GLU A 59 -10.51 -4.65 -17.96
CA GLU A 59 -10.63 -4.85 -19.40
C GLU A 59 -9.37 -4.38 -20.15
N LEU A 60 -8.83 -3.22 -19.78
CA LEU A 60 -7.57 -2.71 -20.31
C LEU A 60 -6.40 -3.67 -20.06
N MET A 61 -6.27 -4.17 -18.83
CA MET A 61 -5.19 -5.09 -18.46
C MET A 61 -5.27 -6.42 -19.23
N ILE A 62 -6.49 -6.94 -19.45
CA ILE A 62 -6.72 -8.12 -20.28
C ILE A 62 -6.33 -7.82 -21.74
N ALA A 63 -6.76 -6.68 -22.28
CA ALA A 63 -6.45 -6.30 -23.66
C ALA A 63 -4.93 -6.16 -23.90
N ARG A 64 -4.20 -5.51 -22.98
CA ARG A 64 -2.74 -5.40 -23.05
C ARG A 64 -2.04 -6.75 -22.94
N ARG A 65 -2.53 -7.63 -22.06
CA ARG A 65 -2.03 -9.01 -21.96
C ARG A 65 -2.22 -9.78 -23.26
N HIS A 66 -3.41 -9.71 -23.87
CA HIS A 66 -3.67 -10.33 -25.16
C HIS A 66 -2.83 -9.74 -26.29
N ALA A 67 -2.55 -8.42 -26.26
CA ALA A 67 -1.66 -7.76 -27.22
C ALA A 67 -0.21 -8.28 -27.15
N ARG A 68 0.24 -8.74 -25.98
CA ARG A 68 1.52 -9.45 -25.82
C ARG A 68 1.47 -10.93 -26.24
N GLY A 69 0.32 -11.42 -26.70
CA GLY A 69 0.12 -12.83 -27.05
C GLY A 69 -0.06 -13.75 -25.83
N GLU A 70 -0.25 -13.18 -24.64
CA GLU A 70 -0.42 -13.91 -23.38
C GLU A 70 -1.91 -14.23 -23.16
N PHE A 71 -2.28 -15.50 -23.28
CA PHE A 71 -3.64 -15.99 -23.03
C PHE A 71 -3.61 -17.09 -21.98
N PHE A 72 -4.50 -17.01 -21.00
CA PHE A 72 -4.73 -18.09 -20.05
C PHE A 72 -5.47 -19.24 -20.72
N SER A 73 -5.08 -20.47 -20.37
CA SER A 73 -5.86 -21.67 -20.72
C SER A 73 -7.20 -21.68 -19.98
N ASP A 74 -8.22 -22.36 -20.51
CA ASP A 74 -9.51 -22.56 -19.85
C ASP A 74 -9.37 -23.17 -18.44
N ALA A 75 -8.43 -24.11 -18.28
CA ALA A 75 -8.13 -24.71 -16.97
C ALA A 75 -7.63 -23.66 -15.97
N LYS A 76 -6.77 -22.73 -16.42
CA LYS A 76 -6.26 -21.62 -15.60
C LYS A 76 -7.38 -20.64 -15.24
N VAL A 77 -8.23 -20.26 -16.20
CA VAL A 77 -9.39 -19.39 -15.92
C VAL A 77 -10.35 -20.06 -14.94
N LYS A 78 -10.65 -21.35 -15.12
CA LYS A 78 -11.48 -22.13 -14.20
C LYS A 78 -10.89 -22.16 -12.79
N ALA A 79 -9.58 -22.36 -12.67
CA ALA A 79 -8.88 -22.32 -11.38
C ALA A 79 -8.95 -20.94 -10.74
N ILE A 80 -8.73 -19.86 -11.49
CA ILE A 80 -8.87 -18.48 -11.00
C ILE A 80 -10.29 -18.24 -10.48
N ASN A 81 -11.31 -18.62 -11.23
CA ASN A 81 -12.70 -18.46 -10.83
C ASN A 81 -13.06 -19.30 -9.60
N ALA A 82 -12.44 -20.46 -9.41
CA ALA A 82 -12.62 -21.32 -8.24
C ALA A 82 -11.91 -20.79 -6.98
N MET A 83 -10.86 -19.99 -7.13
CA MET A 83 -10.18 -19.31 -6.00
C MET A 83 -10.94 -18.07 -5.50
N GLY A 84 -11.90 -17.56 -6.27
CA GLY A 84 -12.73 -16.44 -5.84
C GLY A 84 -13.64 -16.81 -4.68
N GLN A 85 -13.96 -15.83 -3.82
CA GLN A 85 -14.87 -16.06 -2.70
C GLN A 85 -16.25 -16.55 -3.15
N SER A 86 -16.75 -17.57 -2.45
CA SER A 86 -18.12 -18.04 -2.59
C SER A 86 -19.10 -17.12 -1.88
N SER A 87 -20.36 -17.09 -2.32
CA SER A 87 -21.42 -16.34 -1.62
C SER A 87 -21.54 -16.76 -0.15
N LYS A 88 -21.36 -18.06 0.14
CA LYS A 88 -21.40 -18.60 1.51
C LYS A 88 -20.30 -18.01 2.39
N GLU A 89 -19.09 -17.82 1.87
CA GLU A 89 -17.98 -17.21 2.62
C GLU A 89 -18.19 -15.71 2.84
N ILE A 90 -18.77 -15.03 1.85
CA ILE A 90 -19.15 -13.62 1.96
C ILE A 90 -20.20 -13.45 3.05
N ASP A 91 -21.29 -14.21 2.99
CA ASP A 91 -22.37 -14.16 3.98
C ASP A 91 -21.87 -14.52 5.38
N LYS A 92 -20.99 -15.53 5.48
CA LYS A 92 -20.32 -15.87 6.74
C LYS A 92 -19.54 -14.68 7.28
N THR A 93 -18.71 -14.03 6.46
CA THR A 93 -17.93 -12.85 6.87
C THR A 93 -18.85 -11.71 7.31
N VAL A 94 -19.91 -11.44 6.56
CA VAL A 94 -20.90 -10.40 6.90
C VAL A 94 -21.53 -10.70 8.26
N ASN A 95 -21.98 -11.93 8.51
CA ASN A 95 -22.67 -12.31 9.74
C ASN A 95 -21.73 -12.43 10.95
N GLU A 96 -20.53 -12.98 10.75
CA GLU A 96 -19.60 -13.24 11.84
C GLU A 96 -18.75 -12.03 12.22
N TYR A 97 -18.51 -11.13 11.26
CA TYR A 97 -17.58 -10.02 11.44
C TYR A 97 -18.26 -8.65 11.40
N TYR A 98 -19.12 -8.34 10.43
CA TYR A 98 -19.78 -7.03 10.36
C TYR A 98 -21.03 -6.95 11.23
N ALA A 99 -21.88 -7.98 11.22
CA ALA A 99 -23.17 -7.93 11.91
C ALA A 99 -23.03 -7.78 13.43
N LYS A 100 -21.91 -8.23 13.99
CA LYS A 100 -21.58 -8.15 15.42
C LYS A 100 -20.97 -6.80 15.85
N GLN A 101 -20.69 -5.90 14.92
CA GLN A 101 -20.15 -4.59 15.26
C GLN A 101 -21.26 -3.64 15.73
N ASP A 102 -20.92 -2.76 16.67
CA ASP A 102 -21.85 -1.77 17.20
C ASP A 102 -22.01 -0.60 16.23
N GLY A 103 -23.26 -0.34 15.82
CA GLY A 103 -23.64 0.79 14.97
C GLY A 103 -22.98 0.81 13.59
N ALA A 104 -23.12 1.93 12.90
CA ALA A 104 -22.50 2.12 11.59
C ALA A 104 -20.97 2.21 11.66
N MET A 105 -20.45 2.98 12.63
CA MET A 105 -19.01 3.22 12.77
C MET A 105 -18.23 1.94 13.10
N GLY A 106 -18.80 1.03 13.91
CA GLY A 106 -18.17 -0.26 14.20
C GLY A 106 -17.97 -1.08 12.92
N VAL A 107 -18.97 -1.10 12.03
CA VAL A 107 -18.89 -1.79 10.72
C VAL A 107 -17.82 -1.17 9.83
N LEU A 108 -17.81 0.17 9.70
CA LEU A 108 -16.81 0.88 8.88
C LEU A 108 -15.38 0.63 9.38
N LYS A 109 -15.17 0.68 10.71
CA LYS A 109 -13.87 0.38 11.33
C LYS A 109 -13.44 -1.06 11.08
N ALA A 110 -14.35 -2.03 11.25
CA ALA A 110 -14.04 -3.43 11.04
C ALA A 110 -13.60 -3.72 9.59
N HIS A 111 -14.34 -3.18 8.60
CA HIS A 111 -13.98 -3.30 7.19
C HIS A 111 -12.64 -2.61 6.91
N GLY A 112 -12.52 -1.32 7.25
CA GLY A 112 -11.33 -0.51 6.96
C GLY A 112 -10.06 -1.09 7.57
N MET A 113 -10.12 -1.59 8.79
CA MET A 113 -8.98 -2.22 9.47
C MET A 113 -8.51 -3.51 8.80
N SER A 114 -9.43 -4.28 8.19
CA SER A 114 -9.10 -5.51 7.46
C SER A 114 -8.55 -5.23 6.05
N HIS A 115 -9.22 -4.34 5.31
CA HIS A 115 -8.95 -4.12 3.89
C HIS A 115 -7.87 -3.08 3.65
N PHE A 116 -7.89 -1.96 4.39
CA PHE A 116 -6.92 -0.87 4.19
C PHE A 116 -5.65 -1.04 5.02
N GLY A 117 -5.69 -1.88 6.06
CA GLY A 117 -4.50 -2.22 6.86
C GLY A 117 -3.49 -3.06 6.07
N TRP A 118 -3.99 -4.06 5.33
CA TRP A 118 -3.15 -5.05 4.63
C TRP A 118 -3.27 -4.97 3.10
N GLY A 119 -4.49 -4.79 2.58
CA GLY A 119 -4.77 -4.93 1.16
C GLY A 119 -4.08 -3.88 0.29
N ILE A 120 -4.09 -2.61 0.72
CA ILE A 120 -3.45 -1.52 -0.03
C ILE A 120 -1.92 -1.72 -0.08
N VAL A 121 -1.30 -2.00 1.08
CA VAL A 121 0.15 -2.19 1.17
C VAL A 121 0.60 -3.40 0.34
N SER A 122 -0.15 -4.51 0.39
CA SER A 122 0.13 -5.69 -0.46
C SER A 122 0.07 -5.34 -1.95
N GLN A 123 -0.99 -4.64 -2.36
CA GLN A 123 -1.19 -4.23 -3.74
C GLN A 123 -0.06 -3.35 -4.25
N ARG A 124 0.41 -2.41 -3.44
CA ARG A 124 1.56 -1.56 -3.74
C ARG A 124 2.85 -2.36 -3.89
N SER A 125 3.14 -3.24 -2.93
CA SER A 125 4.35 -4.09 -2.97
C SER A 125 4.44 -5.01 -4.20
N SER A 126 3.35 -5.14 -4.97
CA SER A 126 3.28 -5.95 -6.18
C SER A 126 3.41 -5.18 -7.49
N ILE A 127 3.40 -3.83 -7.48
CA ILE A 127 3.39 -3.04 -8.73
C ILE A 127 4.65 -3.31 -9.56
N SER A 128 5.82 -3.45 -8.95
CA SER A 128 7.08 -3.81 -9.62
C SER A 128 7.06 -5.18 -10.31
N ALA A 129 6.09 -6.05 -10.00
CA ALA A 129 5.92 -7.34 -10.66
C ALA A 129 5.09 -7.25 -11.95
N PHE A 130 4.49 -6.09 -12.25
CA PHE A 130 3.75 -5.89 -13.48
C PHE A 130 4.68 -5.58 -14.66
N PRO A 131 4.31 -5.96 -15.89
CA PRO A 131 5.02 -5.58 -17.10
C PRO A 131 5.18 -4.05 -17.25
N ALA A 132 6.32 -3.60 -17.76
CA ALA A 132 6.63 -2.16 -17.87
C ALA A 132 5.57 -1.37 -18.66
N ASP A 133 4.89 -1.99 -19.63
CA ASP A 133 3.86 -1.34 -20.45
C ASP A 133 2.54 -1.07 -19.71
N VAL A 134 2.37 -1.60 -18.50
CA VAL A 134 1.12 -1.45 -17.72
C VAL A 134 1.32 -0.84 -16.33
N VAL A 135 2.57 -0.64 -15.90
CA VAL A 135 2.89 -0.14 -14.55
C VAL A 135 2.20 1.20 -14.26
N ASP A 136 2.19 2.14 -15.21
CA ASP A 136 1.56 3.44 -15.01
C ASP A 136 0.02 3.38 -14.89
N ASP A 137 -0.62 2.46 -15.62
CA ASP A 137 -2.06 2.21 -15.51
C ASP A 137 -2.38 1.62 -14.13
N VAL A 138 -1.58 0.66 -13.67
CA VAL A 138 -1.71 0.06 -12.33
C VAL A 138 -1.54 1.14 -11.26
N ARG A 139 -0.51 2.00 -11.36
CA ARG A 139 -0.29 3.11 -10.42
C ARG A 139 -1.48 4.07 -10.37
N ARG A 140 -2.06 4.39 -11.53
CA ARG A 140 -3.26 5.24 -11.60
C ARG A 140 -4.43 4.61 -10.87
N MET A 141 -4.69 3.32 -11.09
CA MET A 141 -5.75 2.58 -10.41
C MET A 141 -5.51 2.53 -8.89
N ARG A 142 -4.26 2.36 -8.43
CA ARG A 142 -3.93 2.39 -7.00
C ARG A 142 -4.23 3.73 -6.36
N LYS A 143 -3.91 4.84 -7.02
CA LYS A 143 -4.25 6.19 -6.52
C LYS A 143 -5.75 6.37 -6.31
N LEU A 144 -6.59 5.79 -7.19
CA LEU A 144 -8.04 5.84 -7.02
C LEU A 144 -8.52 4.98 -5.84
N GLU A 145 -7.96 3.78 -5.65
CA GLU A 145 -8.24 2.93 -4.50
C GLU A 145 -7.83 3.60 -3.17
N GLU A 146 -6.68 4.27 -3.16
CA GLU A 146 -6.18 5.03 -2.00
C GLU A 146 -7.06 6.24 -1.69
N ALA A 147 -7.48 7.00 -2.71
CA ALA A 147 -8.39 8.12 -2.54
C ALA A 147 -9.71 7.69 -1.89
N PHE A 148 -10.28 6.57 -2.34
CA PHE A 148 -11.48 6.00 -1.72
C PHE A 148 -11.25 5.55 -0.28
N ALA A 149 -10.12 4.89 -0.01
CA ALA A 149 -9.77 4.50 1.36
C ALA A 149 -9.62 5.72 2.28
N ASN A 150 -9.05 6.82 1.80
CA ASN A 150 -8.92 8.07 2.55
C ASN A 150 -10.29 8.67 2.89
N GLU A 151 -11.23 8.68 1.94
CA GLU A 151 -12.60 9.12 2.19
C GLU A 151 -13.32 8.24 3.22
N TRP A 152 -13.09 6.92 3.16
CA TRP A 152 -13.62 5.99 4.17
C TRP A 152 -13.06 6.28 5.57
N ILE A 153 -11.75 6.50 5.67
CA ILE A 153 -11.08 6.82 6.93
C ILE A 153 -11.58 8.18 7.47
N ALA A 154 -11.77 9.17 6.60
CA ALA A 154 -12.32 10.47 6.95
C ALA A 154 -13.74 10.36 7.49
N ALA A 155 -14.59 9.49 6.91
CA ALA A 155 -15.93 9.24 7.40
C ALA A 155 -15.97 8.59 8.79
N ILE A 156 -14.92 7.85 9.19
CA ILE A 156 -14.79 7.28 10.54
C ILE A 156 -14.40 8.36 11.56
N ALA A 157 -13.54 9.32 11.16
CA ALA A 157 -13.10 10.45 11.98
C ALA A 157 -12.61 10.09 13.40
N ASP A 158 -12.00 8.91 13.58
CA ASP A 158 -11.52 8.42 14.88
C ASP A 158 -9.98 8.37 14.94
N PRO A 159 -9.32 9.23 15.74
CA PRO A 159 -7.87 9.24 15.88
C PRO A 159 -7.28 7.92 16.40
N ALA A 160 -7.97 7.21 17.29
CA ALA A 160 -7.49 5.94 17.85
C ALA A 160 -7.55 4.81 16.79
N PHE A 161 -8.59 4.82 15.95
CA PHE A 161 -8.65 3.95 14.78
C PHE A 161 -7.52 4.25 13.80
N ASN A 162 -7.28 5.54 13.50
CA ASN A 162 -6.23 5.96 12.58
C ASN A 162 -4.86 5.50 13.08
N ALA A 163 -4.53 5.73 14.36
CA ALA A 163 -3.27 5.27 14.94
C ALA A 163 -3.05 3.75 14.78
N LYS A 164 -4.08 2.95 15.07
CA LYS A 164 -4.04 1.48 14.88
C LYS A 164 -3.91 1.08 13.42
N LEU A 165 -4.61 1.78 12.52
CA LEU A 165 -4.53 1.49 11.08
C LEU A 165 -3.12 1.76 10.57
N MET A 166 -2.49 2.85 11.02
CA MET A 166 -1.11 3.18 10.68
C MET A 166 -0.13 2.14 11.19
N GLU A 167 -0.27 1.69 12.44
CA GLU A 167 0.53 0.59 12.98
C GLU A 167 0.42 -0.67 12.10
N ARG A 168 -0.82 -1.07 11.76
CA ARG A 168 -1.07 -2.25 10.93
C ARG A 168 -0.51 -2.14 9.51
N ARG A 169 -0.58 -0.94 8.92
CA ARG A 169 0.03 -0.67 7.61
C ARG A 169 1.56 -0.74 7.67
N ARG A 170 2.19 -0.25 8.75
CA ARG A 170 3.64 -0.41 8.97
C ARG A 170 4.02 -1.90 9.09
N GLU A 171 3.23 -2.68 9.82
CA GLU A 171 3.44 -4.13 9.93
C GLU A 171 3.29 -4.83 8.57
N ALA A 172 2.25 -4.49 7.81
CA ALA A 172 2.05 -5.01 6.47
C ALA A 172 3.22 -4.65 5.54
N ALA A 173 3.74 -3.42 5.62
CA ALA A 173 4.87 -2.98 4.80
C ALA A 173 6.13 -3.79 5.14
N LYS A 174 6.36 -4.09 6.41
CA LYS A 174 7.45 -4.98 6.83
C LYS A 174 7.28 -6.40 6.27
N MET A 175 6.06 -6.93 6.27
CA MET A 175 5.78 -8.30 5.84
C MET A 175 5.84 -8.48 4.32
N PHE A 176 5.25 -7.56 3.57
CA PHE A 176 5.17 -7.66 2.10
C PHE A 176 6.44 -7.20 1.40
N ARG A 177 7.33 -6.51 2.10
CA ARG A 177 8.65 -6.17 1.56
C ARG A 177 9.45 -7.44 1.33
N SER A 178 9.74 -7.72 0.06
CA SER A 178 10.68 -8.79 -0.30
C SER A 178 12.13 -8.30 -0.21
N ALA A 179 13.05 -9.23 0.06
CA ALA A 179 14.48 -8.92 0.09
C ALA A 179 14.93 -8.43 -1.29
N GLY A 180 15.35 -7.16 -1.38
CA GLY A 180 15.85 -6.56 -2.62
C GLY A 180 14.93 -5.53 -3.28
N MET A 181 13.74 -5.26 -2.75
CA MET A 181 12.96 -4.11 -3.21
C MET A 181 13.71 -2.81 -2.91
N PRO A 182 13.90 -1.90 -3.89
CA PRO A 182 14.54 -0.62 -3.67
C PRO A 182 13.82 0.20 -2.59
N MET A 183 14.59 0.90 -1.76
CA MET A 183 14.08 1.77 -0.71
C MET A 183 14.56 3.20 -0.99
N TRP A 184 13.64 4.11 -1.24
CA TRP A 184 13.96 5.51 -1.56
C TRP A 184 13.67 6.39 -0.35
N LEU A 185 14.48 7.41 -0.10
CA LEU A 185 14.07 8.51 0.76
C LEU A 185 13.42 9.58 -0.12
N VAL A 186 12.16 9.92 0.19
CA VAL A 186 11.42 10.96 -0.53
C VAL A 186 11.28 12.18 0.35
N ALA A 187 11.59 13.35 -0.21
CA ALA A 187 11.34 14.65 0.41
C ALA A 187 10.20 15.39 -0.30
N GLN A 188 9.45 16.21 0.44
CA GLN A 188 8.44 17.09 -0.13
C GLN A 188 8.67 18.56 0.30
N PRO A 189 9.02 19.48 -0.61
CA PRO A 189 9.20 19.29 -2.05
C PRO A 189 10.36 18.35 -2.40
N ALA A 190 10.34 17.82 -3.63
CA ALA A 190 11.33 16.86 -4.11
C ALA A 190 12.76 17.42 -4.03
N CYS A 191 13.67 16.63 -3.48
CA CYS A 191 15.08 16.98 -3.37
C CYS A 191 15.78 16.76 -4.72
N PRO A 192 16.62 17.71 -5.21
CA PRO A 192 17.39 17.52 -6.44
C PRO A 192 18.36 16.33 -6.40
N LEU A 193 18.77 15.87 -5.22
CA LEU A 193 19.70 14.75 -5.03
C LEU A 193 19.01 13.38 -5.07
N GLN A 194 17.67 13.34 -5.00
CA GLN A 194 16.90 12.11 -4.89
C GLN A 194 17.04 11.17 -6.11
N PRO A 195 17.13 11.64 -7.37
CA PRO A 195 17.25 10.76 -8.55
C PRO A 195 18.53 9.91 -8.58
N ASP A 196 19.61 10.35 -7.93
CA ASP A 196 20.92 9.68 -7.97
C ASP A 196 21.08 8.62 -6.87
N MET A 197 20.10 8.46 -5.99
CA MET A 197 20.18 7.58 -4.83
C MET A 197 20.22 6.09 -5.21
N ASP A 198 21.18 5.31 -4.67
CA ASP A 198 21.19 3.83 -4.83
C ASP A 198 20.20 3.16 -3.87
N ALA A 199 18.92 3.33 -4.17
CA ALA A 199 17.81 2.72 -3.44
C ALA A 199 17.88 1.18 -3.43
N GLY A 200 18.51 0.57 -4.43
CA GLY A 200 18.70 -0.89 -4.50
C GLY A 200 19.66 -1.40 -3.43
N ALA A 201 20.77 -0.71 -3.19
CA ALA A 201 21.71 -1.05 -2.12
C ALA A 201 21.06 -0.91 -0.73
N LEU A 202 20.28 0.15 -0.53
CA LEU A 202 19.55 0.36 0.72
C LEU A 202 18.51 -0.75 0.94
N GLY A 203 17.73 -1.08 -0.10
CA GLY A 203 16.72 -2.13 -0.06
C GLY A 203 17.24 -3.52 0.29
N ARG A 204 18.38 -3.91 -0.29
CA ARG A 204 19.06 -5.19 0.01
C ARG A 204 19.56 -5.28 1.45
N ALA A 205 20.03 -4.17 2.02
CA ALA A 205 20.58 -4.14 3.37
C ALA A 205 19.53 -3.88 4.47
N TRP A 206 18.34 -3.41 4.11
CA TRP A 206 17.32 -2.91 5.04
C TRP A 206 17.02 -3.82 6.24
N SER A 207 16.80 -5.14 6.05
CA SER A 207 16.54 -6.05 7.19
C SER A 207 17.69 -6.08 8.19
N LYS A 208 18.93 -5.95 7.70
CA LYS A 208 20.12 -5.93 8.54
C LYS A 208 20.30 -4.58 9.23
N LEU A 209 19.92 -3.49 8.57
CA LEU A 209 19.88 -2.13 9.14
C LEU A 209 18.87 -2.06 10.29
N GLU A 210 17.65 -2.60 10.10
CA GLU A 210 16.62 -2.69 11.15
C GLU A 210 17.14 -3.44 12.39
N ALA A 211 17.79 -4.59 12.20
CA ALA A 211 18.36 -5.37 13.28
C ALA A 211 19.52 -4.66 14.00
N ILE A 212 20.27 -3.79 13.30
CA ILE A 212 21.31 -2.96 13.93
C ILE A 212 20.66 -1.84 14.74
N SER A 213 19.65 -1.16 14.21
CA SER A 213 18.89 -0.15 14.96
C SER A 213 18.29 -0.72 16.24
N GLU A 214 17.63 -1.88 16.16
CA GLU A 214 17.00 -2.53 17.31
C GLU A 214 18.01 -2.87 18.42
N GLU A 215 19.13 -3.51 18.08
CA GLU A 215 20.17 -3.85 19.05
C GLU A 215 20.85 -2.61 19.67
N ALA A 216 20.90 -1.50 18.94
CA ALA A 216 21.43 -0.23 19.43
C ALA A 216 20.39 0.60 20.20
N GLY A 217 19.15 0.13 20.33
CA GLY A 217 18.05 0.89 20.97
C GLY A 217 17.63 2.13 20.17
N LEU A 218 17.90 2.16 18.88
CA LEU A 218 17.57 3.25 17.97
C LEU A 218 16.20 3.02 17.32
N PRO A 219 15.49 4.10 16.91
CA PRO A 219 14.31 3.96 16.07
C PRO A 219 14.64 3.20 14.78
N ALA A 220 13.85 2.17 14.49
CA ALA A 220 13.89 1.46 13.22
C ALA A 220 13.52 2.40 12.06
N LEU A 221 14.22 2.29 10.92
CA LEU A 221 13.93 3.10 9.73
C LEU A 221 12.53 2.84 9.17
N SER A 222 12.00 1.63 9.38
CA SER A 222 10.62 1.25 9.04
C SER A 222 9.55 2.09 9.73
N LYS A 223 9.89 2.78 10.84
CA LYS A 223 9.00 3.77 11.47
C LYS A 223 8.69 4.93 10.53
N TYR A 224 9.64 5.27 9.66
CA TYR A 224 9.59 6.40 8.74
C TYR A 224 9.19 5.98 7.32
N VAL A 225 8.76 4.75 7.11
CA VAL A 225 8.19 4.34 5.82
C VAL A 225 6.86 5.06 5.63
N GLY A 226 6.75 5.75 4.49
CA GLY A 226 5.54 6.45 4.09
C GLY A 226 4.42 5.46 3.88
N ILE A 227 3.25 5.81 4.35
CA ILE A 227 2.05 5.00 4.22
C ILE A 227 1.07 5.74 3.30
N ASP A 228 0.43 4.98 2.43
CA ASP A 228 -0.19 5.44 1.18
C ASP A 228 -1.21 6.57 1.33
N GLY A 229 -1.27 7.46 0.33
CA GLY A 229 -2.27 8.53 0.20
C GLY A 229 -2.08 9.75 1.12
N GLN A 230 -1.16 9.69 2.08
CA GLN A 230 -0.86 10.78 3.02
C GLN A 230 0.62 11.14 3.06
N ALA A 231 1.46 10.64 2.14
CA ALA A 231 2.90 10.93 2.06
C ALA A 231 3.33 12.40 2.29
N ALA A 232 2.49 13.36 1.90
CA ALA A 232 2.69 14.80 2.15
C ALA A 232 2.40 15.25 3.61
N GLN A 233 1.48 14.57 4.28
CA GLN A 233 1.02 14.81 5.65
C GLN A 233 1.70 13.88 6.68
N ASP A 234 2.19 12.72 6.24
CA ASP A 234 2.82 11.66 7.05
C ASP A 234 4.34 11.73 7.09
N GLY A 235 4.96 12.56 6.25
CA GLY A 235 6.41 12.68 6.25
C GLY A 235 6.89 13.19 7.60
N ALA A 236 7.85 12.47 8.19
CA ALA A 236 8.44 12.85 9.45
C ALA A 236 9.30 14.11 9.27
N PRO A 237 9.47 14.94 10.30
CA PRO A 237 10.45 16.02 10.27
C PRO A 237 11.83 15.45 9.93
N ALA A 238 12.50 16.03 8.93
CA ALA A 238 13.81 15.54 8.46
C ALA A 238 14.83 15.40 9.60
N VAL A 239 14.79 16.30 10.59
CA VAL A 239 15.63 16.25 11.80
C VAL A 239 15.44 14.97 12.62
N GLU A 240 14.23 14.42 12.70
CA GLU A 240 13.97 13.17 13.43
C GLU A 240 14.60 11.98 12.70
N VAL A 241 14.41 11.93 11.38
CA VAL A 241 14.94 10.85 10.54
C VAL A 241 16.46 10.92 10.45
N LEU A 242 17.03 12.13 10.35
CA LEU A 242 18.47 12.38 10.36
C LEU A 242 19.12 11.83 11.64
N LYS A 243 18.53 12.10 12.81
CA LYS A 243 19.01 11.56 14.08
C LYS A 243 19.03 10.02 14.09
N ALA A 244 18.03 9.38 13.50
CA ALA A 244 17.98 7.92 13.39
C ALA A 244 19.06 7.38 12.43
N VAL A 245 19.29 8.04 11.29
CA VAL A 245 20.32 7.67 10.30
C VAL A 245 21.72 7.88 10.85
N ASP A 246 22.00 9.00 11.51
CA ASP A 246 23.30 9.28 12.14
C ASP A 246 23.61 8.27 13.25
N GLY A 247 22.62 7.95 14.08
CA GLY A 247 22.76 6.90 15.10
C GLY A 247 23.05 5.53 14.47
N LEU A 248 22.37 5.20 13.37
CA LEU A 248 22.57 3.94 12.66
C LEU A 248 23.96 3.85 12.02
N LEU A 249 24.46 4.93 11.40
CA LEU A 249 25.81 5.00 10.85
C LEU A 249 26.86 4.75 11.95
N ALA A 250 26.73 5.44 13.09
CA ALA A 250 27.62 5.24 14.24
C ALA A 250 27.56 3.80 14.79
N ALA A 251 26.35 3.20 14.86
CA ALA A 251 26.18 1.81 15.28
C ALA A 251 26.81 0.82 14.30
N ILE A 252 26.71 1.07 12.99
CA ILE A 252 27.36 0.24 11.97
C ILE A 252 28.88 0.24 12.15
N ASP A 253 29.47 1.41 12.41
CA ASP A 253 30.91 1.54 12.62
C ASP A 253 31.39 0.87 13.92
N ALA A 254 30.55 0.91 14.96
CA ALA A 254 30.83 0.24 16.24
C ALA A 254 30.65 -1.29 16.18
N THR A 255 29.96 -1.84 15.17
CA THR A 255 29.66 -3.28 15.09
C THR A 255 30.51 -3.99 14.03
N ALA A 256 30.97 -5.20 14.33
CA ALA A 256 31.63 -6.08 13.37
C ALA A 256 30.65 -6.82 12.43
N LYS A 257 29.37 -6.39 12.38
CA LYS A 257 28.33 -7.10 11.65
C LYS A 257 28.55 -7.02 10.14
N LYS A 258 28.32 -8.15 9.47
CA LYS A 258 28.31 -8.21 8.00
C LYS A 258 27.06 -7.48 7.47
N LEU A 259 27.28 -6.49 6.62
CA LEU A 259 26.26 -5.83 5.81
C LEU A 259 26.34 -6.34 4.36
N PRO A 260 25.19 -6.61 3.71
CA PRO A 260 25.16 -6.87 2.27
C PRO A 260 25.80 -5.70 1.53
N ALA A 261 26.79 -5.97 0.67
CA ALA A 261 27.49 -4.93 -0.09
C ALA A 261 27.88 -3.69 0.75
N LYS A 262 28.49 -3.89 1.93
CA LYS A 262 28.77 -2.84 2.96
C LYS A 262 29.14 -1.46 2.40
N LYS A 263 30.09 -1.40 1.45
CA LYS A 263 30.52 -0.14 0.82
C LYS A 263 29.37 0.60 0.11
N ALA A 264 28.58 -0.10 -0.69
CA ALA A 264 27.44 0.48 -1.40
C ALA A 264 26.32 0.87 -0.44
N THR A 265 26.05 0.06 0.58
CA THR A 265 25.05 0.40 1.61
C THR A 265 25.44 1.65 2.40
N LEU A 266 26.72 1.79 2.78
CA LEU A 266 27.19 2.99 3.45
C LEU A 266 27.09 4.21 2.53
N ALA A 267 27.45 4.09 1.25
CA ALA A 267 27.26 5.18 0.28
C ALA A 267 25.78 5.59 0.14
N ALA A 268 24.86 4.63 0.06
CA ALA A 268 23.43 4.92 0.00
C ALA A 268 22.91 5.59 1.29
N LEU A 269 23.41 5.21 2.48
CA LEU A 269 23.06 5.89 3.73
C LEU A 269 23.62 7.32 3.80
N GLU A 270 24.78 7.56 3.20
CA GLU A 270 25.36 8.90 3.06
C GLU A 270 24.56 9.79 2.11
N GLU A 271 24.08 9.25 0.99
CA GLU A 271 23.14 9.93 0.09
C GLU A 271 21.84 10.28 0.81
N VAL A 272 21.28 9.33 1.57
CA VAL A 272 20.12 9.55 2.45
C VAL A 272 20.40 10.68 3.44
N ARG A 273 21.57 10.68 4.09
CA ARG A 273 21.97 11.75 5.02
C ARG A 273 22.07 13.12 4.33
N ALA A 274 22.63 13.18 3.12
CA ALA A 274 22.69 14.43 2.34
C ALA A 274 21.29 14.97 1.98
N ILE A 275 20.38 14.08 1.55
CA ILE A 275 18.97 14.43 1.30
C ILE A 275 18.30 14.95 2.58
N LEU A 276 18.55 14.32 3.73
CA LEU A 276 17.98 14.73 5.01
C LEU A 276 18.47 16.12 5.46
N HIS A 277 19.76 16.42 5.30
CA HIS A 277 20.27 17.77 5.57
C HIS A 277 19.64 18.83 4.66
N TRP A 278 19.49 18.52 3.37
CA TRP A 278 18.77 19.41 2.46
C TRP A 278 17.32 19.60 2.92
N ALA A 279 16.62 18.51 3.26
CA ALA A 279 15.24 18.54 3.68
C ALA A 279 15.05 19.33 4.99
N GLU A 280 15.97 19.21 5.95
CA GLU A 280 15.98 19.98 7.19
C GLU A 280 16.08 21.49 6.91
N GLN A 281 17.01 21.91 6.04
CA GLN A 281 17.17 23.32 5.66
C GLN A 281 15.90 23.91 5.03
N HIS A 282 15.15 23.08 4.31
CA HIS A 282 13.93 23.49 3.60
C HIS A 282 12.65 23.17 4.37
N ARG A 283 12.76 22.62 5.60
CA ARG A 283 11.64 22.13 6.42
C ARG A 283 10.74 21.16 5.65
N ALA A 284 11.33 20.38 4.76
CA ALA A 284 10.63 19.39 3.96
C ALA A 284 10.36 18.14 4.81
N PRO A 285 9.10 17.70 4.96
CA PRO A 285 8.81 16.38 5.50
C PRO A 285 9.38 15.28 4.60
N VAL A 286 9.79 14.17 5.21
CA VAL A 286 10.43 13.04 4.51
C VAL A 286 9.86 11.69 4.92
N TYR A 287 9.93 10.72 4.03
CA TYR A 287 9.55 9.33 4.31
C TYR A 287 10.31 8.35 3.42
N PHE A 288 10.43 7.10 3.87
CA PHE A 288 10.95 6.03 3.03
C PHE A 288 9.86 5.41 2.17
N GLU A 289 10.11 5.31 0.88
CA GLU A 289 9.19 4.79 -0.11
C GLU A 289 9.66 3.43 -0.62
N VAL A 290 8.74 2.46 -0.55
CA VAL A 290 8.95 1.07 -1.01
C VAL A 290 8.38 0.93 -2.41
N GLU A 291 8.89 1.71 -3.38
CA GLU A 291 8.72 1.55 -4.83
C GLU A 291 8.94 2.88 -5.58
N PHE A 292 9.61 2.82 -6.74
CA PHE A 292 9.56 3.90 -7.74
C PHE A 292 9.37 3.33 -9.14
#